data_AF-A0A927S579-F1
#
_entry.id   AF-A0A927S579-F1
#
_cell.length_a   1.000
_cell.length_b   1.000
_cell.length_c   1.000
_cell.angle_alpha   90.00
_cell.angle_beta   90.00
_cell.angle_gamma   90.00
#
_symmetry.space_group_name_H-M   'P 1'
#
loop_
_entity.id
_entity.type
_entity.pdbx_description
1 polymer ?
#
loop_
_entity_poly.entity_id
_entity_poly.type
_entity_poly.pdbx_seq_one_letter_code
_entity_poly.pdbx_strand_id
1 'polypeptide(L)' 'PRPGIFTIALDRLGLKPGDALIIGDGVNSDIRGANNAGIDACWYNPKGKALPEGVHAAHVISDIRQCVAIALAQ' A
#
# COMPACT_ATOMS: atom_id res chain seq x y z
N PRO A 1 -10.67 -8.44 2.76
CA PRO A 1 -10.56 -8.65 1.29
C PRO A 1 -9.70 -9.89 0.97
N ARG A 2 -9.94 -10.54 -0.17
CA ARG A 2 -9.08 -11.65 -0.62
C ARG A 2 -7.77 -11.08 -1.18
N PRO A 3 -6.60 -11.60 -0.78
CA PRO A 3 -5.29 -11.08 -1.20
C PRO A 3 -4.96 -11.40 -2.67
N GLY A 4 -5.75 -12.26 -3.33
CA GLY A 4 -5.39 -12.88 -4.61
C GLY A 4 -5.04 -11.90 -5.73
N ILE A 5 -5.63 -10.70 -5.78
CA ILE A 5 -5.26 -9.71 -6.80
C ILE A 5 -3.82 -9.23 -6.67
N PHE A 6 -3.33 -9.05 -5.44
CA PHE A 6 -1.96 -8.60 -5.18
C PHE A 6 -0.96 -9.73 -5.45
N THR A 7 -1.26 -10.94 -4.99
CA THR A 7 -0.43 -12.13 -5.28
C THR A 7 -0.31 -12.36 -6.79
N ILE A 8 -1.41 -12.29 -7.54
CA ILE A 8 -1.39 -12.44 -9.01
C ILE A 8 -0.52 -11.36 -9.66
N ALA A 9 -0.58 -10.11 -9.19
CA ALA A 9 0.23 -9.03 -9.73
C ALA A 9 1.73 -9.28 -9.48
N LEU A 10 2.10 -9.64 -8.25
CA LEU A 10 3.48 -9.98 -7.89
C LEU A 10 4.01 -11.15 -8.73
N ASP A 11 3.24 -12.23 -8.84
CA ASP A 11 3.62 -13.42 -9.61
C ASP A 11 3.84 -13.09 -11.08
N ARG A 12 2.95 -12.28 -11.68
CA ARG A 12 3.08 -11.84 -13.09
C ARG A 12 4.30 -10.95 -13.34
N LEU A 13 4.72 -10.21 -12.32
CA LEU A 13 5.88 -9.31 -12.39
C LEU A 13 7.17 -9.99 -11.91
N GLY A 14 7.09 -11.21 -11.37
CA GLY A 14 8.24 -11.92 -10.79
C GLY A 14 8.81 -11.25 -9.54
N LEU A 15 7.96 -10.53 -8.79
CA LEU A 15 8.36 -9.75 -7.61
C LEU A 15 7.97 -10.46 -6.31
N LYS A 16 8.73 -10.23 -5.25
CA LYS A 16 8.37 -10.62 -3.88
C LYS A 16 7.54 -9.52 -3.23
N PRO A 17 6.77 -9.82 -2.16
CA PRO A 17 6.02 -8.80 -1.44
C PRO A 17 6.86 -7.61 -0.95
N GLY A 18 8.11 -7.86 -0.54
CA GLY A 18 9.03 -6.80 -0.11
C GLY A 18 9.60 -5.93 -1.25
N ASP A 19 9.38 -6.31 -2.52
CA ASP A 19 9.84 -5.54 -3.67
C ASP A 19 8.75 -4.53 -4.15
N ALA A 20 7.61 -4.46 -3.46
CA ALA A 20 6.45 -3.70 -3.90
C ALA A 20 5.86 -2.83 -2.78
N LEU A 21 5.26 -1.71 -3.19
CA LEU A 21 4.51 -0.81 -2.33
C LEU A 21 3.12 -0.59 -2.94
N ILE A 22 2.05 -0.92 -2.21
CA ILE A 22 0.68 -0.65 -2.64
C ILE A 22 0.30 0.78 -2.25
N ILE A 23 -0.12 1.59 -3.22
CA ILE A 23 -0.62 2.95 -2.98
C ILE A 23 -2.14 2.97 -3.23
N GLY A 24 -2.91 3.45 -2.26
CA GLY A 24 -4.37 3.56 -2.39
C GLY A 24 -5.01 4.33 -1.23
N ASP A 25 -6.27 4.72 -1.37
CA ASP A 25 -7.03 5.49 -0.36
C ASP A 25 -7.99 4.61 0.47
N GLY A 26 -8.34 3.44 -0.04
CA GLY A 26 -9.22 2.48 0.59
C GLY A 26 -8.51 1.69 1.69
N VAL A 27 -8.81 2.01 2.95
CA VAL A 27 -8.20 1.29 4.10
C VAL A 27 -8.42 -0.22 4.04
N ASN A 28 -9.62 -0.66 3.66
CA ASN A 28 -9.92 -2.08 3.61
C ASN A 28 -9.38 -2.75 2.34
N SER A 29 -9.60 -2.17 1.15
CA SER A 29 -9.20 -2.78 -0.12
C SER A 29 -7.69 -2.76 -0.32
N ASP A 30 -7.05 -1.64 -0.01
CA ASP A 30 -5.68 -1.35 -0.42
C ASP A 30 -4.74 -1.64 0.74
N ILE A 31 -4.95 -0.98 1.88
CA ILE A 31 -4.00 -1.02 3.00
C ILE A 31 -4.08 -2.38 3.72
N ARG A 32 -5.28 -2.76 4.19
CA ARG A 32 -5.49 -4.07 4.81
C ARG A 32 -5.31 -5.20 3.82
N GLY A 33 -5.63 -4.97 2.55
CA GLY A 33 -5.37 -5.92 1.46
C GLY A 33 -3.88 -6.21 1.28
N ALA A 34 -3.06 -5.16 1.22
CA ALA A 34 -1.61 -5.24 1.15
C ALA A 34 -1.00 -5.89 2.40
N ASN A 35 -1.43 -5.48 3.60
CA ASN A 35 -0.98 -6.10 4.86
C ASN A 35 -1.25 -7.62 4.88
N ASN A 36 -2.43 -8.05 4.44
CA ASN A 36 -2.79 -9.47 4.36
C ASN A 36 -1.98 -10.24 3.30
N ALA A 37 -1.45 -9.55 2.29
CA ALA A 37 -0.57 -10.10 1.27
C ALA A 37 0.92 -10.02 1.64
N GLY A 38 1.25 -9.44 2.80
CA GLY A 38 2.63 -9.21 3.25
C GLY A 38 3.35 -8.10 2.48
N ILE A 39 2.60 -7.18 1.85
CA ILE A 39 3.12 -6.07 1.06
C ILE A 39 3.00 -4.78 1.89
N ASP A 40 4.00 -3.91 1.81
CA ASP A 40 3.92 -2.58 2.42
C ASP A 40 2.90 -1.70 1.68
N ALA A 41 2.34 -0.75 2.41
CA ALA A 41 1.29 0.12 1.90
C ALA A 41 1.58 1.59 2.17
N CYS A 42 1.27 2.43 1.20
CA CYS A 42 1.25 3.88 1.31
C CYS A 42 -0.20 4.35 1.21
N TRP A 43 -0.73 4.91 2.30
CA TRP A 43 -2.10 5.36 2.37
C TRP A 43 -2.26 6.79 1.84
N TYR A 44 -3.03 6.94 0.76
CA TYR A 44 -3.46 8.24 0.26
C TYR A 44 -4.62 8.77 1.09
N ASN A 45 -4.34 9.78 1.92
CA ASN A 45 -5.24 10.34 2.90
C ASN A 45 -5.25 11.88 2.83
N PRO A 46 -5.75 12.48 1.73
CA PRO A 46 -5.84 13.94 1.58
C PRO A 46 -6.74 14.59 2.64
N LYS A 47 -7.59 13.80 3.31
CA LYS A 47 -8.54 14.25 4.34
C LYS A 47 -7.98 14.16 5.77
N GLY A 48 -6.74 13.70 5.96
CA GLY A 48 -6.12 13.64 7.29
C GLY A 48 -6.86 12.76 8.30
N LYS A 49 -7.53 11.69 7.85
CA LYS A 49 -8.23 10.75 8.72
C LYS A 49 -7.24 9.97 9.59
N ALA A 50 -7.65 9.58 10.80
CA ALA A 50 -6.86 8.67 11.62
C ALA A 50 -6.76 7.29 10.95
N LEU A 51 -5.57 6.67 11.01
CA LEU A 51 -5.39 5.30 10.55
C LEU A 51 -6.14 4.36 11.51
N PRO A 52 -7.00 3.46 11.01
CA PRO A 52 -7.71 2.53 11.88
C PRO A 52 -6.78 1.58 12.61
N GLU A 53 -7.19 1.16 13.80
CA GLU A 53 -6.42 0.23 14.63
C GLU A 53 -6.18 -1.12 13.91
N GLY A 54 -5.00 -1.69 14.13
CA GLY A 54 -4.60 -2.95 13.52
C GLY A 54 -4.42 -2.88 12.00
N VAL A 55 -4.22 -1.69 11.44
CA VAL A 55 -3.80 -1.47 10.04
C VAL A 55 -2.42 -0.83 10.05
N HIS A 56 -1.54 -1.28 9.17
CA HIS A 56 -0.20 -0.72 9.02
C HIS A 56 -0.06 -0.05 7.65
N ALA A 57 0.42 1.19 7.64
CA ALA A 57 0.83 1.90 6.44
C ALA A 57 2.27 2.40 6.66
N ALA A 58 3.19 1.97 5.81
CA ALA A 58 4.59 2.41 5.84
C ALA A 58 4.70 3.92 5.57
N HIS A 59 3.78 4.45 4.76
CA HIS A 59 3.68 5.87 4.45
C HIS A 59 2.23 6.35 4.48
N VAL A 60 2.03 7.62 4.83
CA VAL A 60 0.74 8.32 4.68
C VAL A 60 1.01 9.61 3.93
N ILE A 61 0.31 9.81 2.82
CA ILE A 61 0.48 10.97 1.95
C ILE A 61 -0.85 11.69 1.76
N SER A 62 -0.81 13.01 1.65
CA SER A 62 -2.00 13.83 1.36
C SER A 62 -2.05 14.27 -0.10
N ASP A 63 -0.96 14.08 -0.85
CA ASP A 63 -0.82 14.41 -2.27
C ASP A 63 -0.10 13.28 -3.00
N ILE A 64 -0.68 12.78 -4.09
CA ILE A 64 -0.13 11.67 -4.86
C ILE A 64 1.28 11.96 -5.41
N ARG A 65 1.64 13.23 -5.61
CA ARG A 65 2.97 13.63 -6.07
C ARG A 65 4.07 13.27 -5.07
N GLN A 66 3.72 13.09 -3.79
CA GLN A 66 4.65 12.63 -2.75
C GLN A 66 5.14 11.20 -3.00
N CYS A 67 4.43 10.38 -3.78
CA CYS A 67 4.88 9.05 -4.17
C CYS A 67 6.21 9.05 -4.93
N VAL A 68 6.49 10.11 -5.70
CA VAL A 68 7.74 10.22 -6.47
C VAL A 68 8.94 10.23 -5.52
N ALA A 69 8.87 11.03 -4.45
CA ALA A 69 9.93 11.08 -3.44
C ALA A 69 10.10 9.75 -2.71
N ILE A 70 8.99 9.06 -2.40
CA ILE A 70 9.01 7.74 -1.75
C ILE A 70 9.68 6.69 -2.65
N ALA A 71 9.32 6.66 -3.93
CA ALA A 71 9.85 5.68 -4.87
C ALA A 71 11.35 5.89 -5.18
N LEU A 72 11.83 7.13 -5.09
CA LEU A 72 13.23 7.49 -5.34
C LEU A 72 14.13 7.41 -4.10
N ALA A 73 13.56 7.26 -2.90
CA ALA A 73 14.31 7.16 -1.65
C ALA A 73 14.80 5.72 -1.34
N GLN A 74 14.56 4.79 -2.26
CA GLN A 74 14.96 3.37 -2.21
C GLN A 74 16.40 3.18 -2.70
#